data_AF-A0AAN8DCA9-F1
#
_entry.id   AF-A0AAN8DCA9-F1
#
_cell.length_a   1.000
_cell.length_b   1.000
_cell.length_c   1.000
_cell.angle_alpha   90.00
_cell.angle_beta   90.00
_cell.angle_gamma   90.00
#
_symmetry.space_group_name_H-M   'P 1'
#
loop_
_entity.id
_entity.type
_entity.pdbx_description
1 polymer ?
#
loop_
_entity_poly.entity_id
_entity_poly.type
_entity_poly.pdbx_seq_one_letter_code
_entity_poly.pdbx_strand_id
1 'polypeptide(L)' 'MPAGSRQRNRYLPLSGPTLSIVSINIEGFSGCKAEILATMANRFDILCMQETHIGPAQHRPTIPGMKLVAETR' A
#
# COMPACT_ATOMS: atom_id res chain seq x y z
N MET A 1 -25.10 -14.23 -48.29
CA MET A 1 -23.91 -14.32 -47.42
C MET A 1 -24.08 -13.33 -46.28
N PRO A 2 -24.36 -13.72 -45.02
CA PRO A 2 -24.40 -12.75 -43.93
C PRO A 2 -22.98 -12.53 -43.37
N ALA A 3 -22.64 -11.27 -43.14
CA ALA A 3 -21.38 -10.85 -42.55
C ALA A 3 -21.33 -11.28 -41.08
N GLY A 4 -20.34 -12.11 -40.73
CA GLY A 4 -20.08 -12.52 -39.35
C GLY A 4 -19.67 -11.32 -38.51
N SER A 5 -20.54 -10.91 -37.58
CA SER A 5 -20.20 -9.95 -36.55
C SER A 5 -19.09 -10.54 -35.68
N ARG A 6 -17.87 -10.00 -35.82
CA ARG A 6 -16.77 -10.27 -34.87
C ARG A 6 -17.20 -9.76 -33.50
N GLN A 7 -17.71 -10.65 -32.66
CA GLN A 7 -17.81 -10.41 -31.22
C GLN A 7 -16.38 -10.11 -30.74
N ARG A 8 -16.09 -8.82 -30.51
CA ARG A 8 -14.94 -8.42 -29.71
C ARG A 8 -15.22 -8.94 -28.32
N ASN A 9 -14.61 -10.07 -28.00
CA ASN A 9 -14.58 -10.62 -26.67
C ASN A 9 -13.88 -9.56 -25.80
N ARG A 10 -14.66 -8.66 -25.20
CA ARG A 10 -14.16 -7.72 -24.21
C ARG A 10 -13.93 -8.57 -22.97
N TYR A 11 -12.72 -9.11 -22.86
CA TYR A 11 -12.22 -9.60 -21.58
C TYR A 11 -12.19 -8.39 -20.63
N LEU A 12 -13.30 -8.18 -19.94
CA LEU A 12 -13.30 -7.37 -18.73
C LEU A 12 -12.38 -8.12 -17.74
N PRO A 13 -11.32 -7.50 -17.21
CA PRO A 13 -10.47 -8.16 -16.23
C PRO A 13 -11.35 -8.52 -15.02
N LEU A 14 -11.48 -9.82 -14.75
CA LEU A 14 -12.36 -10.37 -13.71
C LEU A 14 -11.82 -10.18 -12.28
N SER A 15 -10.67 -9.54 -12.11
CA SER A 15 -10.12 -9.28 -10.77
C SER A 15 -9.30 -7.98 -10.76
N GLY A 16 -9.34 -7.28 -9.63
CA GLY A 16 -8.42 -6.19 -9.33
C GLY A 16 -6.96 -6.67 -9.24
N PRO A 17 -6.01 -5.77 -8.91
CA PRO A 17 -4.62 -6.15 -8.70
C PRO A 17 -4.52 -7.22 -7.61
N THR A 18 -3.70 -8.24 -7.86
CA THR A 18 -3.44 -9.32 -6.89
C THR A 18 -2.68 -8.83 -5.65
N LEU A 19 -1.93 -7.73 -5.78
CA LEU A 19 -1.13 -7.12 -4.73
C LEU A 19 -0.92 -5.63 -5.03
N SER A 20 -1.04 -4.78 -4.02
CA SER A 20 -0.78 -3.34 -4.08
C SER A 20 0.29 -2.93 -3.08
N ILE A 21 1.33 -2.26 -3.56
CA ILE A 21 2.49 -1.84 -2.77
C ILE A 21 2.65 -0.33 -2.88
N VAL A 22 2.79 0.32 -1.73
CA VAL A 22 3.11 1.76 -1.62
C VAL A 22 4.49 1.89 -0.99
N SER A 23 5.33 2.75 -1.55
CA SER A 23 6.63 3.13 -0.97
C SER A 23 6.69 4.64 -0.80
N ILE A 24 7.05 5.08 0.39
CA ILE A 24 7.15 6.51 0.72
C ILE A 24 8.41 6.78 1.56
N ASN A 25 9.13 7.83 1.18
CA ASN A 25 9.97 8.52 2.14
C ASN A 25 9.02 9.30 3.06
N ILE A 26 9.02 8.98 4.36
CA ILE A 26 8.11 9.58 5.33
C ILE A 26 8.70 10.85 5.98
N GLU A 27 10.02 11.10 5.85
CA GLU A 27 10.76 12.21 6.44
C GLU A 27 10.41 12.42 7.92
N GLY A 28 10.86 11.50 8.76
CA GLY A 28 10.54 11.44 10.18
C GLY A 28 9.13 10.91 10.46
N PHE A 29 9.05 9.78 11.18
CA PHE A 29 7.79 9.19 11.61
C PHE A 29 7.24 9.93 12.84
N SER A 30 5.92 10.10 12.90
CA SER A 30 5.22 10.75 14.01
C SER A 30 3.82 10.18 14.18
N GLY A 31 3.20 10.42 15.33
CA GLY A 31 1.82 9.96 15.60
C GLY A 31 0.81 10.51 14.59
N CYS A 32 0.90 11.80 14.22
CA CYS A 32 -0.03 12.38 13.25
C CYS A 32 0.11 11.75 11.85
N LYS A 33 1.33 11.41 11.42
CA LYS A 33 1.55 10.68 10.17
C LYS A 33 0.99 9.25 10.25
N ALA A 34 1.11 8.60 11.41
CA ALA A 34 0.52 7.29 11.65
C ALA A 34 -1.01 7.30 11.51
N GLU A 35 -1.69 8.32 12.06
CA GLU A 35 -3.13 8.49 11.93
C GLU A 35 -3.55 8.70 10.47
N ILE A 36 -2.83 9.54 9.72
CA ILE A 36 -3.09 9.75 8.29
C ILE A 36 -2.94 8.43 7.51
N LEU A 37 -1.85 7.69 7.75
CA LEU A 37 -1.61 6.40 7.08
C LEU A 37 -2.68 5.37 7.45
N ALA A 38 -3.18 5.37 8.68
CA ALA A 38 -4.26 4.48 9.11
C ALA A 38 -5.56 4.71 8.32
N THR A 39 -5.87 5.94 7.91
CA THR A 39 -7.05 6.22 7.07
C THR A 39 -6.97 5.57 5.68
N MET A 40 -5.77 5.20 5.25
CA MET A 40 -5.47 4.63 3.93
C MET A 40 -5.10 3.14 3.99
N ALA A 41 -4.99 2.54 5.18
CA ALA A 41 -4.46 1.19 5.38
C ALA A 41 -5.21 0.09 4.60
N ASN A 42 -6.50 0.29 4.30
CA ASN A 42 -7.31 -0.67 3.53
C ASN A 42 -7.15 -0.52 1.99
N ARG A 43 -6.30 0.40 1.50
CA ARG A 43 -6.12 0.67 0.06
C ARG A 43 -4.90 -0.01 -0.56
N PHE A 44 -4.04 -0.59 0.25
CA PHE A 44 -2.82 -1.26 -0.17
C PHE A 44 -2.50 -2.41 0.79
N ASP A 45 -1.75 -3.39 0.31
CA ASP A 45 -1.40 -4.57 1.08
C ASP A 45 -0.06 -4.38 1.80
N ILE A 46 0.86 -3.61 1.20
CA ILE A 46 2.21 -3.38 1.72
C ILE A 46 2.53 -1.90 1.69
N LEU A 47 3.05 -1.39 2.82
CA LEU A 47 3.61 -0.04 2.95
C LEU A 47 5.09 -0.14 3.32
N CYS A 48 5.94 0.41 2.46
CA CYS A 48 7.37 0.60 2.70
C CYS A 48 7.61 2.06 3.14
N MET A 49 8.27 2.26 4.28
CA MET A 49 8.61 3.58 4.80
C MET A 49 10.13 3.74 4.89
N GLN A 50 10.67 4.82 4.31
CA GLN A 50 12.07 5.22 4.41
C GLN A 50 12.23 6.55 5.18
N GLU A 51 13.45 6.82 5.65
CA GLU A 51 13.79 8.05 6.40
C GLU A 51 12.85 8.27 7.59
N THR A 52 12.57 7.20 8.34
CA THR A 52 11.66 7.24 9.49
C THR A 52 12.22 8.05 10.66
N HIS A 53 13.52 8.35 10.67
CA HIS A 53 14.25 9.05 11.75
C HIS A 53 14.03 8.44 13.14
N ILE A 54 13.72 7.14 13.18
CA ILE A 54 13.50 6.44 14.44
C ILE A 54 14.84 6.14 15.08
N GLY A 55 15.13 6.88 16.15
CA GLY A 55 16.31 6.68 16.98
C GLY A 55 16.12 5.58 18.03
N PRO A 56 17.19 5.19 18.74
CA PRO A 56 17.18 4.11 19.74
C PRO A 56 16.23 4.32 20.93
N ALA A 57 15.81 5.56 21.19
CA ALA A 57 14.87 5.90 22.26
C ALA A 57 13.41 6.00 21.78
N GLN A 58 13.16 5.93 20.46
CA GLN A 58 11.81 6.10 19.91
C GLN A 58 11.09 4.76 19.79
N HIS A 59 9.77 4.78 20.02
CA HIS A 59 8.94 3.61 19.81
C HIS A 59 8.92 3.20 18.34
N ARG A 60 8.87 1.88 18.11
CA ARG A 60 8.70 1.32 16.76
C ARG A 60 7.44 1.90 16.10
N PRO A 61 7.44 2.08 14.76
CA PRO A 61 6.26 2.55 14.06
C PRO A 61 5.07 1.63 14.32
N THR A 62 3.96 2.22 14.74
CA THR A 62 2.67 1.55 14.85
C THR A 62 1.64 2.32 14.05
N ILE A 63 1.08 1.68 13.04
CA ILE A 63 -0.02 2.22 12.22
C ILE A 63 -1.23 1.33 12.47
N PRO A 64 -2.35 1.86 13.02
CA PRO A 64 -3.58 1.10 13.18
C PRO A 64 -4.01 0.42 11.86
N GLY A 65 -4.35 -0.87 11.95
CA GLY A 65 -4.72 -1.67 10.78
C GLY A 65 -3.55 -2.29 10.00
N MET A 66 -2.30 -1.98 10.37
CA MET A 66 -1.11 -2.56 9.75
C MET A 66 -0.22 -3.29 10.75
N LYS A 67 0.53 -4.28 10.27
CA LYS A 67 1.55 -5.00 11.04
C LYS A 67 2.92 -4.71 10.48
N LEU A 68 3.84 -4.29 11.34
CA LEU A 68 5.26 -4.19 10.98
C LEU A 68 5.83 -5.61 10.81
N VAL A 69 6.25 -5.95 9.59
CA VAL A 69 6.77 -7.29 9.24
C VAL A 69 8.29 -7.32 9.03
N ALA A 70 8.90 -6.18 8.69
CA ALA A 70 10.33 -6.06 8.47
C ALA A 70 10.83 -4.68 8.92
N GLU A 71 12.05 -4.66 9.46
CA GLU A 71 12.79 -3.48 9.89
C GLU A 71 14.26 -3.73 9.54
N THR A 72 14.89 -2.80 8.83
CA THR A 72 16.34 -2.79 8.62
C THR A 72 16.93 -1.67 9.46
N ARG A 73 17.96 -1.98 10.25
CA ARG A 73 18.74 -1.03 11.03
C ARG A 73 20.02 -0.69 10.31
#